data_AF-A0A6B2LRZ1-F1
#
_entry.id   AF-A0A6B2LRZ1-F1
#
_cell.length_a   1.000
_cell.length_b   1.000
_cell.length_c   1.000
_cell.angle_alpha   90.00
_cell.angle_beta   90.00
_cell.angle_gamma   90.00
#
_symmetry.space_group_name_H-M   'P 1'
#
loop_
_entity.id
_entity.type
_entity.pdbx_description
1 polymer ?
#
loop_
_entity_poly.entity_id
_entity_poly.type
_entity_poly.pdbx_seq_one_letter_code
_entity_poly.pdbx_strand_id
1 'polypeptide(L)'
;MFDVTSRITYKNVPTWYRDIMRVCDDIPVVLCGNKVDVKERKVKAKALSFHRKKNLQYYDISARSNYNFEKPFLYLARRLVGSSGLVFVEAPALTPPEVEMDPKTIVLLEKEQLEAQLTDLP
;
A
#
# COMPACT_ATOMS: atom_id res chain seq x y z
N MET A 1 1.91 -7.84 -1.60
CA MET A 1 0.53 -7.32 -1.48
C MET A 1 -0.26 -8.20 -0.51
N PHE A 2 -1.25 -7.65 0.18
CA PHE A 2 -2.22 -8.42 0.98
C PHE A 2 -3.63 -7.82 0.84
N ASP A 3 -4.64 -8.50 1.37
CA ASP A 3 -6.05 -8.10 1.33
C ASP A 3 -6.49 -7.58 2.72
N VAL A 4 -6.95 -6.33 2.79
CA VAL A 4 -7.38 -5.70 4.06
C VAL A 4 -8.62 -6.32 4.67
N THR A 5 -9.39 -7.09 3.89
CA THR A 5 -10.56 -7.85 4.34
C THR A 5 -10.19 -9.22 4.91
N SER A 6 -8.92 -9.64 4.80
CA SER A 6 -8.47 -10.98 5.19
C SER A 6 -7.18 -10.96 6.01
N ARG A 7 -7.32 -11.13 7.34
CA ARG A 7 -6.19 -11.09 8.29
C ARG A 7 -5.09 -12.11 7.98
N ILE A 8 -5.45 -13.28 7.44
CA ILE A 8 -4.47 -14.33 7.12
C ILE A 8 -3.50 -13.87 6.02
N THR A 9 -3.95 -13.07 5.07
CA THR A 9 -3.08 -12.56 3.99
C THR A 9 -2.01 -11.62 4.53
N TYR A 10 -2.35 -10.77 5.52
CA TYR A 10 -1.37 -9.93 6.20
C TYR A 10 -0.40 -10.74 7.06
N LYS A 11 -0.88 -11.78 7.76
CA LYS A 11 -0.01 -12.69 8.54
C LYS A 11 1.06 -13.37 7.69
N ASN A 12 0.81 -13.59 6.41
CA ASN A 12 1.74 -14.23 5.48
C ASN A 12 2.77 -13.26 4.86
N VAL A 13 2.60 -11.94 5.01
CA VAL A 13 3.51 -10.93 4.44
C VAL A 13 4.98 -11.13 4.86
N PRO A 14 5.33 -11.43 6.13
CA PRO A 14 6.72 -11.68 6.51
C PRO A 14 7.36 -12.85 5.77
N THR A 15 6.59 -13.91 5.51
CA THR A 15 7.04 -15.09 4.76
C THR A 15 7.39 -14.70 3.32
N TRP A 16 6.48 -14.02 2.63
CA TRP A 16 6.71 -13.55 1.27
C TRP A 16 7.92 -12.61 1.17
N TYR A 17 8.04 -11.67 2.10
CA TYR A 17 9.17 -10.75 2.14
C TYR A 17 10.50 -11.49 2.33
N ARG A 18 10.55 -12.44 3.26
CA ARG A 18 11.73 -13.28 3.50
C ARG A 18 12.13 -14.05 2.25
N ASP A 19 11.16 -14.66 1.58
CA ASP A 19 11.44 -15.51 0.42
C ASP A 19 11.92 -14.68 -0.79
N ILE A 20 11.42 -13.46 -0.97
CA ILE A 20 11.94 -12.50 -1.96
C ILE A 20 13.38 -12.07 -1.63
N MET A 21 13.63 -11.63 -0.39
CA MET A 21 14.94 -11.12 0.03
C MET A 21 16.03 -12.20 0.05
N ARG A 22 15.66 -13.48 0.09
CA ARG A 22 16.61 -14.60 -0.05
C ARG A 22 17.21 -14.71 -1.45
N VAL A 23 16.50 -14.22 -2.47
CA VAL A 23 16.91 -14.34 -3.88
C VAL A 23 17.40 -13.00 -4.42
N CYS A 24 16.68 -11.92 -4.11
CA CYS A 24 16.99 -10.57 -4.53
C CYS A 24 17.35 -9.73 -3.30
N ASP A 25 18.64 -9.45 -3.11
CA ASP A 25 19.09 -8.58 -2.02
C ASP A 25 18.98 -7.09 -2.41
N ASP A 26 18.73 -6.23 -1.44
CA ASP A 26 18.69 -4.76 -1.55
C ASP A 26 17.81 -4.15 -2.67
N ILE A 27 16.64 -4.75 -2.95
CA ILE A 27 15.67 -4.17 -3.90
C ILE A 27 14.64 -3.27 -3.20
N PRO A 28 14.18 -2.16 -3.82
CA PRO A 28 13.08 -1.38 -3.27
C PRO A 28 11.78 -2.17 -3.29
N VAL A 29 11.09 -2.26 -2.16
CA VAL A 29 9.83 -3.00 -2.00
C VAL A 29 8.73 -2.09 -1.44
N VAL A 30 7.53 -2.23 -2.00
CA VAL A 30 6.31 -1.54 -1.53
C VAL A 30 5.31 -2.57 -1.02
N LEU A 31 4.80 -2.36 0.20
CA LEU A 31 3.70 -3.13 0.75
C LEU A 31 2.36 -2.47 0.39
N CYS A 32 1.52 -3.18 -0.34
CA CYS A 32 0.17 -2.71 -0.69
C CYS A 32 -0.91 -3.49 0.06
N GLY A 33 -1.82 -2.77 0.72
CA GLY A 33 -3.07 -3.31 1.28
C GLY A 33 -4.21 -3.07 0.31
N ASN A 34 -4.68 -4.12 -0.35
CA ASN A 34 -5.72 -4.05 -1.39
C ASN A 34 -7.13 -4.21 -0.81
N LYS A 35 -8.14 -3.81 -1.59
CA LYS A 35 -9.59 -3.87 -1.30
C LYS A 35 -10.08 -2.88 -0.24
N VAL A 36 -9.49 -1.69 -0.20
CA VAL A 36 -9.93 -0.64 0.75
C VAL A 36 -11.31 -0.07 0.44
N ASP A 37 -11.89 -0.40 -0.72
CA ASP A 37 -13.28 -0.13 -1.08
C ASP A 37 -14.30 -0.95 -0.28
N VAL A 38 -13.87 -2.05 0.34
CA VAL A 38 -14.76 -2.89 1.14
C VAL A 38 -14.88 -2.30 2.56
N LYS A 39 -16.11 -1.93 2.95
CA LYS A 39 -16.41 -1.34 4.26
C LYS A 39 -15.93 -2.20 5.43
N GLU A 40 -16.03 -3.53 5.33
CA GLU A 40 -15.63 -4.46 6.39
C GLU A 40 -14.11 -4.72 6.39
N ARG A 41 -13.33 -3.67 6.70
CA ARG A 41 -11.87 -3.75 6.84
C ARG A 41 -11.49 -4.55 8.10
N LYS A 42 -10.87 -5.73 7.92
CA LYS A 42 -10.43 -6.59 9.04
C LYS A 42 -9.01 -6.30 9.53
N VAL A 43 -8.18 -5.69 8.69
CA VAL A 43 -6.80 -5.30 8.99
C VAL A 43 -6.69 -3.77 8.98
N LYS A 44 -6.78 -3.14 10.16
CA LYS A 44 -6.73 -1.69 10.34
C LYS A 44 -5.31 -1.13 10.29
N ALA A 45 -5.15 0.15 9.96
CA ALA A 45 -3.85 0.83 9.86
C ALA A 45 -2.99 0.64 11.13
N LYS A 46 -3.58 0.74 12.33
CA LYS A 46 -2.87 0.55 13.61
C LYS A 46 -2.28 -0.85 13.81
N ALA A 47 -2.83 -1.88 13.16
CA ALA A 47 -2.30 -3.24 13.22
C ALA A 47 -1.12 -3.48 12.25
N LEU A 48 -0.87 -2.54 11.34
CA LEU A 48 0.16 -2.65 10.31
C LEU A 48 1.50 -2.12 10.82
N SER A 49 2.33 -2.99 11.39
CA SER A 49 3.67 -2.63 11.85
C SER A 49 4.81 -3.17 10.97
N PHE A 50 4.54 -4.14 10.08
CA PHE A 50 5.59 -4.85 9.34
C PHE A 50 6.40 -3.91 8.44
N HIS A 51 5.72 -3.03 7.71
CA HIS A 51 6.36 -2.08 6.82
C HIS A 51 7.30 -1.13 7.58
N ARG A 52 6.90 -0.62 8.75
CA ARG A 52 7.76 0.21 9.60
C ARG A 52 8.98 -0.55 10.12
N LYS A 53 8.80 -1.81 10.57
CA LYS A 53 9.90 -2.68 11.05
C LYS A 53 10.93 -3.01 9.97
N LYS A 54 10.53 -3.00 8.70
CA LYS A 54 11.39 -3.30 7.54
C LYS A 54 11.69 -2.07 6.68
N ASN A 55 11.34 -0.87 7.14
CA ASN A 55 11.48 0.39 6.41
C ASN A 55 10.93 0.34 4.96
N LEU A 56 9.77 -0.30 4.80
CA LEU A 56 9.07 -0.42 3.52
C LEU A 56 8.02 0.67 3.40
N GLN A 57 7.82 1.16 2.18
CA GLN A 57 6.70 2.04 1.89
C GLN A 57 5.39 1.26 1.90
N TYR A 58 4.35 1.84 2.50
CA TYR A 58 3.00 1.27 2.53
C TYR A 58 2.00 2.15 1.80
N TYR A 59 1.08 1.54 1.05
CA TYR A 59 -0.08 2.21 0.47
C TYR A 59 -1.35 1.35 0.62
N ASP A 60 -2.45 1.99 1.02
CA ASP A 60 -3.79 1.45 0.80
C ASP A 60 -4.15 1.66 -0.67
N ILE A 61 -4.59 0.59 -1.33
CA ILE A 61 -5.00 0.58 -2.74
C ILE A 61 -6.35 -0.10 -2.91
N SER A 62 -7.04 0.22 -3.99
CA SER A 62 -8.14 -0.61 -4.48
C SER A 62 -8.02 -0.76 -5.99
N ALA A 63 -7.84 -1.99 -6.43
CA ALA A 63 -7.85 -2.33 -7.84
C ALA A 63 -9.23 -2.09 -8.50
N ARG A 64 -10.33 -2.14 -7.74
CA ARG A 64 -11.69 -1.97 -8.28
C ARG A 64 -12.05 -0.51 -8.52
N SER A 65 -11.57 0.39 -7.67
CA SER A 65 -11.84 1.82 -7.78
C SER A 65 -10.68 2.63 -8.37
N ASN A 66 -9.60 1.96 -8.76
CA ASN A 66 -8.32 2.57 -9.14
C ASN A 66 -7.73 3.49 -8.04
N TYR A 67 -8.16 3.35 -6.78
CA TYR A 67 -7.66 4.18 -5.69
C TYR A 67 -6.17 3.92 -5.42
N ASN A 68 -5.35 4.98 -5.46
CA ASN A 68 -3.91 4.98 -5.22
C ASN A 68 -3.09 4.01 -6.12
N PHE A 69 -3.64 3.55 -7.24
CA PHE A 69 -2.99 2.54 -8.07
C PHE A 69 -1.58 2.94 -8.54
N GLU A 70 -1.37 4.24 -8.79
CA GLU A 70 -0.10 4.79 -9.30
C GLU A 70 0.99 4.93 -8.22
N LYS A 71 0.61 5.11 -6.95
CA LYS A 71 1.54 5.47 -5.87
C LYS A 71 2.65 4.43 -5.68
N PRO A 72 2.38 3.10 -5.68
CA PRO A 72 3.42 2.09 -5.61
C PRO A 72 4.43 2.18 -6.76
N PHE A 73 3.95 2.36 -7.98
CA PHE A 73 4.81 2.45 -9.17
C PHE A 73 5.64 3.73 -9.17
N LEU A 74 5.05 4.86 -8.80
CA LEU A 74 5.75 6.13 -8.70
C LEU A 74 6.87 6.09 -7.66
N TYR A 75 6.60 5.49 -6.49
CA TYR A 75 7.62 5.28 -5.46
C TYR A 75 8.78 4.43 -5.98
N LEU A 76 8.47 3.29 -6.62
CA LEU A 76 9.49 2.41 -7.18
C LEU A 76 10.31 3.12 -8.27
N ALA A 77 9.66 3.84 -9.18
CA ALA A 77 10.31 4.60 -10.24
C ALA A 77 11.28 5.66 -9.66
N ARG A 78 10.85 6.43 -8.65
CA ARG A 78 11.70 7.40 -7.94
C ARG A 78 12.92 6.75 -7.31
N ARG A 79 12.75 5.59 -6.67
CA ARG A 79 13.84 4.85 -6.01
C ARG A 79 14.83 4.24 -7.01
N LEU A 80 14.33 3.67 -8.10
CA LEU A 80 15.16 3.03 -9.12
C LEU A 80 15.93 4.05 -9.98
N VAL A 81 15.31 5.19 -10.31
CA VAL A 81 15.95 6.26 -11.10
C VAL A 81 16.81 7.18 -10.23
N GLY A 82 16.59 7.20 -8.90
CA GLY A 82 17.28 8.10 -7.99
C GLY A 82 16.83 9.56 -8.06
N SER A 83 15.65 9.83 -8.64
CA SER A 83 15.09 11.17 -8.78
C SER A 83 13.80 11.31 -7.97
N SER A 84 13.84 12.13 -6.92
CA SER A 84 12.65 12.44 -6.09
C SER A 84 11.62 13.30 -6.84
N GLY A 85 12.06 14.07 -7.84
CA GLY A 85 11.22 14.93 -8.68
C GLY A 85 10.49 14.19 -9.81
N LEU A 86 10.71 12.88 -9.98
CA LEU A 86 10.02 12.10 -11.00
C LEU A 86 8.50 12.12 -10.75
N VAL A 87 7.74 12.42 -11.80
CA VAL A 87 6.28 12.42 -11.84
C VAL A 87 5.81 11.72 -13.10
N PHE A 88 4.63 11.10 -13.05
CA PHE A 88 3.96 10.64 -14.26
C PHE A 88 3.28 11.83 -14.93
N VAL A 89 3.54 12.01 -16.23
CA VAL A 89 3.00 13.12 -17.02
C VAL A 89 1.60 12.82 -17.56
N GLU A 90 1.29 11.54 -17.71
CA GLU A 90 0.01 11.06 -18.22
C GLU A 90 -0.47 9.89 -17.37
N ALA A 91 -1.78 9.82 -17.15
CA ALA A 91 -2.39 8.65 -16.56
C ALA A 91 -2.37 7.51 -17.57
N PRO A 92 -1.98 6.28 -17.18
CA PRO A 92 -2.11 5.13 -18.05
C PRO A 92 -3.57 4.90 -18.42
N ALA A 93 -3.80 4.29 -19.58
CA ALA A 93 -5.14 3.88 -20.01
C ALA A 93 -5.67 2.78 -19.07
N LEU A 94 -6.38 3.18 -18.02
CA LEU A 94 -7.00 2.29 -17.06
C LEU A 94 -8.40 1.89 -17.54
N THR A 95 -8.77 0.66 -17.19
CA THR A 95 -10.18 0.27 -17.23
C THR A 95 -10.97 1.18 -16.29
N PRO A 96 -12.19 1.62 -16.69
CA PRO A 96 -13.06 2.39 -15.82
C PRO A 96 -13.24 1.70 -14.45
N PRO A 97 -13.30 2.46 -13.36
CA PRO A 97 -13.49 1.87 -12.03
C PRO A 97 -14.82 1.14 -11.96
N GLU A 98 -14.83 -0.07 -11.40
CA GLU A 98 -16.05 -0.84 -11.15
C GLU A 98 -16.89 -0.24 -10.02
N VAL A 99 -16.22 0.46 -9.09
CA VAL A 99 -16.83 1.03 -7.89
C VAL A 99 -16.19 2.38 -7.61
N GLU A 100 -17.00 3.37 -7.27
CA GLU A 100 -16.52 4.63 -6.74
C GLU A 100 -16.33 4.56 -5.23
N MET A 101 -15.19 5.05 -4.76
CA MET A 101 -14.92 5.23 -3.33
C MET A 101 -15.67 6.44 -2.81
N ASP A 102 -16.41 6.29 -1.70
CA ASP A 102 -17.00 7.44 -1.01
C ASP A 102 -15.88 8.38 -0.52
N PRO A 103 -15.91 9.69 -0.87
CA PRO A 103 -14.90 10.66 -0.45
C PRO A 103 -14.67 10.68 1.07
N LYS A 104 -15.72 10.46 1.87
CA LYS A 104 -15.58 10.39 3.34
C LYS A 104 -14.72 9.22 3.79
N THR A 105 -14.82 8.09 3.08
CA THR A 105 -14.02 6.90 3.34
C THR A 105 -12.55 7.16 3.00
N ILE A 106 -12.27 7.85 1.89
CA ILE A 106 -10.90 8.23 1.51
C ILE A 106 -10.26 9.08 2.61
N VAL A 107 -10.94 10.15 3.04
CA VAL A 107 -10.44 11.04 4.10
C VAL A 107 -10.19 10.28 5.41
N LEU A 108 -11.09 9.36 5.76
CA LEU A 108 -10.91 8.53 6.94
C LEU A 108 -9.68 7.62 6.83
N LEU A 109 -9.47 6.97 5.69
CA LEU A 109 -8.32 6.09 5.46
C LEU A 109 -7.00 6.85 5.54
N GLU A 110 -6.93 8.04 4.93
CA GLU A 110 -5.75 8.91 4.99
C GLU A 110 -5.46 9.37 6.42
N LYS A 111 -6.50 9.76 7.17
CA LYS A 111 -6.39 10.11 8.58
C LYS A 111 -5.88 8.94 9.42
N GLU A 112 -6.46 7.74 9.27
CA GLU A 112 -6.03 6.55 10.01
C GLU A 112 -4.57 6.18 9.71
N GLN A 113 -4.12 6.35 8.47
CA GLN A 113 -2.73 6.13 8.10
C GLN A 113 -1.79 7.15 8.75
N LEU A 114 -2.14 8.43 8.72
CA LEU A 114 -1.34 9.48 9.35
C LEU A 114 -1.21 9.25 10.85
N GLU A 115 -2.32 8.93 11.53
CA GLU A 115 -2.32 8.58 12.95
C GLU A 115 -1.44 7.35 13.24
N ALA A 116 -1.50 6.32 12.41
CA ALA A 116 -0.68 5.12 12.57
C ALA A 116 0.82 5.36 12.32
N GLN A 117 1.18 6.33 11.48
CA GLN A 117 2.58 6.75 11.28
C GLN A 117 3.13 7.52 12.48
N LEU A 118 2.29 8.34 13.13
CA LEU A 118 2.66 9.11 14.31
C LEU A 118 2.70 8.30 15.61
N THR A 119 1.99 7.16 15.65
CA THR A 119 1.97 6.29 16.83
C THR A 119 3.28 5.50 16.92
N ASP A 120 3.89 5.39 18.10
CA ASP A 120 5.08 4.54 18.29
C ASP A 120 4.78 3.07 18.01
N LEU A 121 5.81 2.33 17.57
CA LEU A 121 5.70 0.89 17.41
C LEU A 121 5.59 0.25 18.80
N PRO A 122 4.65 -0.69 19.01
CA PRO A 122 4.65 -1.53 20.20
C PRO A 122 5.83 -2.51 20.20
#